data_AF-A0A1S9CDN1-F1
#
_entry.id   AF-A0A1S9CDN1-F1
#
_cell.length_a   1.000
_cell.length_b   1.000
_cell.length_c   1.000
_cell.angle_alpha   90.00
_cell.angle_beta   90.00
_cell.angle_gamma   90.00
#
_symmetry.space_group_name_H-M   'P 1'
#
loop_
_entity.id
_entity.type
_entity.pdbx_description
1 polymer ?
#
loop_
_entity_poly.entity_id
_entity_poly.type
_entity_poly.pdbx_seq_one_letter_code
_entity_poly.pdbx_strand_id
1 'polypeptide(L)' 'TMNYDGKTKRRGRTQGKTSKYKKAIVKLTEESADINFFQGM' A
#
# COMPACT_ATOMS: atom_id res chain seq x y z
N THR A 1 -0.65 -11.00 4.47
CA THR A 1 -1.36 -10.04 3.59
C THR A 1 -2.37 -9.28 4.44
N MET A 2 -2.74 -8.06 4.04
CA MET A 2 -3.71 -7.24 4.78
C MET A 2 -4.68 -6.57 3.81
N ASN A 3 -5.97 -6.65 4.11
CA ASN A 3 -7.00 -5.97 3.33
C ASN A 3 -7.34 -4.64 4.02
N TYR A 4 -7.23 -3.54 3.27
CA TYR A 4 -7.56 -2.21 3.75
C TYR A 4 -8.78 -1.67 3.02
N ASP A 5 -9.74 -1.22 3.80
CA ASP A 5 -10.86 -0.47 3.28
C ASP A 5 -10.48 0.97 2.95
N GLY A 6 -11.21 1.53 1.99
CA GLY A 6 -11.08 2.91 1.58
C GLY A 6 -11.44 3.89 2.70
N LYS A 7 -10.64 4.93 2.86
CA LYS A 7 -10.89 5.99 3.85
C LYS A 7 -11.90 6.98 3.31
N THR A 8 -12.82 7.43 4.15
CA THR A 8 -13.70 8.56 3.80
C THR A 8 -12.89 9.85 3.74
N LYS A 9 -13.04 10.60 2.64
CA LYS A 9 -12.36 11.87 2.38
C LYS A 9 -13.37 12.88 1.84
N ARG A 10 -13.28 14.12 2.33
CA ARG A 10 -14.11 15.25 1.87
C ARG A 10 -13.49 15.91 0.64
N ARG A 11 -14.31 16.21 -0.37
CA ARG A 11 -13.95 16.97 -1.56
C ARG A 11 -14.94 18.13 -1.70
N GLY A 12 -14.63 19.24 -1.02
CA GLY A 12 -15.51 20.41 -0.96
C GLY A 12 -16.81 20.10 -0.22
N ARG A 13 -17.92 20.04 -0.98
CA ARG A 13 -19.29 19.80 -0.48
C ARG A 13 -19.66 18.30 -0.39
N THR A 14 -18.93 17.42 -1.08
CA THR A 14 -19.21 15.97 -1.08
C THR A 14 -18.19 15.19 -0.26
N GLN A 15 -18.57 14.00 0.20
CA GLN A 15 -17.70 13.05 0.88
C GLN A 15 -17.77 11.70 0.16
N GLY A 16 -16.61 11.12 -0.13
CA GLY A 16 -16.50 9.81 -0.78
C GLY A 16 -15.43 8.96 -0.12
N LYS A 17 -15.36 7.66 -0.46
CA LYS A 17 -14.30 6.76 0.00
C LYS A 17 -13.21 6.60 -1.06
N THR A 18 -11.96 6.45 -0.63
CA THR A 18 -10.87 6.02 -1.52
C THR A 18 -11.08 4.56 -1.96
N SER A 19 -10.34 4.10 -2.96
CA SER A 19 -10.37 2.68 -3.33
C SER A 19 -9.89 1.80 -2.15
N LYS A 20 -10.48 0.61 -2.06
CA LYS A 20 -9.96 -0.46 -1.20
C LYS A 20 -8.67 -1.00 -1.83
N TYR A 21 -7.72 -1.43 -1.01
CA TYR A 21 -6.49 -2.06 -1.50
C TYR A 21 -6.06 -3.21 -0.60
N LYS A 22 -5.30 -4.13 -1.17
CA LYS A 22 -4.70 -5.26 -0.45
C LYS A 22 -3.20 -5.03 -0.38
N LYS A 23 -2.66 -4.94 0.83
CA LYS A 23 -1.21 -4.84 1.07
C LYS A 23 -0.62 -6.24 1.24
N ALA A 24 0.36 -6.58 0.42
CA ALA A 24 1.21 -7.75 0.62
C ALA A 24 2.53 -7.28 1.24
N ILE A 25 2.91 -7.89 2.36
CA ILE A 25 4.25 -7.74 2.95
C ILE A 25 4.95 -9.05 2.63
N VAL A 26 6.08 -8.96 1.95
CA VAL A 26 6.88 -10.11 1.50
C VAL A 26 8.25 -10.00 2.16
N LYS A 27 8.70 -11.10 2.76
CA LYS A 27 10.06 -11.24 3.29
C LYS A 27 10.90 -11.99 2.26
N LEU A 28 12.03 -11.40 1.86
CA LEU A 28 13.00 -12.06 1.00
C LEU A 28 13.84 -13.06 1.81
N THR A 29 14.35 -14.10 1.13
CA THR A 29 15.32 -15.02 1.74
C THR A 29 16.73 -14.41 1.68
N GLU A 30 17.64 -14.88 2.53
CA GLU A 30 18.97 -14.28 2.72
C GLU A 30 19.87 -14.37 1.47
N GLU A 31 19.60 -15.32 0.58
CA GLU A 31 20.33 -15.52 -0.69
C GLU A 31 19.70 -14.75 -1.87
N SER A 32 18.57 -14.07 -1.65
CA SER A 32 17.87 -13.34 -2.71
C SER A 32 18.59 -12.05 -3.07
N ALA A 33 18.56 -11.67 -4.35
CA ALA A 33 19.01 -10.35 -4.77
C ALA A 33 18.09 -9.25 -4.21
N ASP A 34 18.70 -8.15 -3.74
CA ASP A 34 17.97 -6.98 -3.24
C ASP A 34 17.24 -6.24 -4.37
N ILE A 35 16.17 -5.52 -4.00
CA ILE A 35 15.39 -4.75 -4.96
C ILE A 35 15.94 -3.31 -5.04
N ASN A 36 16.76 -3.04 -6.07
CA ASN A 36 17.46 -1.76 -6.28
C ASN A 36 16.55 -0.51 -6.26
N PHE A 37 15.28 -0.65 -6.65
CA PHE A 37 14.32 0.45 -6.70
C PHE A 37 13.96 1.04 -5.32
N PHE A 38 14.20 0.30 -4.23
CA PHE A 38 13.77 0.69 -2.87
C PHE A 38 14.92 1.11 -1.94
N GLN A 39 16.18 1.18 -2.40
CA GLN A 39 17.35 1.48 -1.55
C GLN A 39 17.46 2.93 -1.05
N GLY A 40 16.57 3.84 -1.47
CA GLY A 40 16.64 5.27 -1.07
C GLY A 40 15.26 5.91 -0.82
N MET A 41 14.26 5.10 -0.49
CA MET A 41 12.88 5.54 -0.24
C MET A 41 12.61 5.81 1.24
#